data_AF-A0A533UZH6-F1
#
_entry.id   AF-A0A533UZH6-F1
#
_cell.length_a   1.000
_cell.length_b   1.000
_cell.length_c   1.000
_cell.angle_alpha   90.00
_cell.angle_beta   90.00
_cell.angle_gamma   90.00
#
_symmetry.space_group_name_H-M   'P 1'
#
loop_
_entity.id
_entity.type
_entity.pdbx_description
1 polymer ?
#
loop_
_entity_poly.entity_id
_entity_poly.type
_entity_poly.pdbx_seq_one_letter_code
_entity_poly.pdbx_strand_id
1 'polypeptide(L)' 'MPIADTIGSLNKKIKLLSMNQDEFVHFITDTLPSRPMNYKTIIDINKKILPFDDMQMPDLEAGPNSCAVSLGPR' A
#
# COMPACT_ATOMS: atom_id res chain seq x y z
N MET A 1 9.67 14.54 11.81
CA MET A 1 9.84 13.41 12.76
C MET A 1 9.84 12.12 11.96
N PRO A 2 10.76 11.17 12.21
CA PRO A 2 10.65 9.85 11.60
C PRO A 2 9.38 9.16 12.11
N ILE A 3 8.69 8.44 11.23
CA ILE A 3 7.62 7.52 11.62
C ILE A 3 8.30 6.24 12.10
N ALA A 4 8.14 5.90 13.38
CA ALA A 4 8.80 4.74 13.99
C ALA A 4 7.90 4.07 15.04
N ASP A 5 7.96 2.74 15.13
CA ASP A 5 7.31 1.92 16.16
C ASP A 5 8.08 0.59 16.35
N THR A 6 7.76 -0.19 17.38
CA THR A 6 8.34 -1.53 17.61
C THR A 6 7.47 -2.63 17.01
N ILE A 7 8.06 -3.75 16.60
CA ILE A 7 7.32 -4.91 16.06
C ILE A 7 6.23 -5.38 17.04
N GLY A 8 6.55 -5.49 18.33
CA GLY A 8 5.58 -5.93 19.35
C GLY A 8 4.41 -4.96 19.53
N SER A 9 4.64 -3.66 19.37
CA SER A 9 3.60 -2.63 19.40
C SER A 9 2.74 -2.67 18.14
N LEU A 10 3.35 -2.80 16.96
CA LEU A 10 2.64 -2.96 15.70
C LEU A 10 1.73 -4.19 15.71
N ASN A 11 2.21 -5.32 16.23
CA ASN A 11 1.43 -6.54 16.31
C ASN A 11 0.17 -6.38 17.19
N LYS A 12 0.23 -5.53 18.22
CA LYS A 12 -0.92 -5.22 19.09
C LYS A 12 -1.87 -4.18 18.49
N LYS A 13 -1.35 -3.22 17.69
CA LYS A 13 -2.12 -2.09 17.15
C LYS A 13 -2.77 -2.39 15.80
N ILE A 14 -2.14 -3.22 14.97
CA ILE A 14 -2.59 -3.53 13.62
C ILE A 14 -3.33 -4.86 13.64
N LYS A 15 -4.66 -4.80 13.60
CA LYS A 15 -5.54 -5.99 13.62
C LYS A 15 -5.14 -7.03 12.57
N LEU A 16 -4.75 -6.58 11.38
CA LEU A 16 -4.34 -7.43 10.26
C LEU A 16 -3.19 -8.40 10.63
N LEU A 17 -2.27 -7.98 11.50
CA LEU A 17 -1.11 -8.78 11.90
C LEU A 17 -1.44 -9.87 12.92
N SER A 18 -2.59 -9.77 13.59
CA SER A 18 -3.08 -10.74 14.57
C SER A 18 -4.13 -11.72 14.00
N MET A 19 -4.58 -11.52 12.76
CA MET A 19 -5.56 -12.40 12.11
C MET A 19 -4.97 -13.78 11.84
N ASN A 20 -5.81 -14.81 11.92
CA ASN A 20 -5.44 -16.10 11.35
C ASN A 20 -5.51 -16.06 9.82
N GLN A 21 -5.02 -17.12 9.16
CA GLN A 21 -4.92 -17.16 7.70
C GLN A 21 -6.27 -16.98 7.00
N ASP A 22 -7.32 -17.66 7.45
CA ASP A 22 -8.64 -17.64 6.80
C ASP A 22 -9.29 -16.26 6.97
N GLU A 23 -9.21 -15.69 8.18
CA GLU A 23 -9.67 -14.33 8.47
C GLU A 23 -8.93 -13.29 7.61
N PHE A 24 -7.62 -13.44 7.46
CA PHE A 24 -6.79 -12.56 6.65
C PHE A 24 -7.18 -12.62 5.17
N VAL A 25 -7.30 -13.82 4.60
CA VAL A 25 -7.66 -14.00 3.19
C VAL A 25 -9.00 -13.36 2.91
N HIS A 26 -10.01 -13.66 3.73
CA HIS A 26 -11.35 -13.09 3.57
C HIS A 26 -11.33 -11.56 3.66
N PHE A 27 -10.64 -11.01 4.65
CA PHE A 27 -10.54 -9.56 4.81
C PHE A 27 -9.89 -8.87 3.61
N ILE A 28 -8.77 -9.40 3.10
CA ILE A 28 -8.05 -8.80 1.98
C ILE A 28 -8.84 -8.91 0.68
N THR A 29 -9.49 -10.05 0.41
CA THR A 29 -10.28 -10.21 -0.82
C THR A 29 -11.49 -9.28 -0.87
N ASP A 30 -12.08 -8.97 0.28
CA ASP A 30 -13.27 -8.10 0.36
C ASP A 30 -12.92 -6.61 0.31
N THR A 31 -11.76 -6.25 0.86
CA THR A 31 -11.31 -4.84 1.00
C THR A 31 -10.41 -4.38 -0.14
N LEU A 32 -10.06 -5.26 -1.09
CA LEU A 32 -9.14 -4.93 -2.17
C LEU A 32 -9.66 -3.78 -3.03
N PRO A 33 -8.95 -2.64 -3.11
CA PRO A 33 -9.34 -1.55 -3.99
C PRO A 33 -9.10 -1.91 -5.46
N SER A 34 -9.71 -1.13 -6.36
CA SER A 34 -9.39 -1.23 -7.78
C SER A 34 -7.92 -0.88 -8.03
N ARG A 35 -7.36 -1.46 -9.08
CA ARG A 35 -5.97 -1.21 -9.43
C ARG A 35 -5.78 0.28 -9.76
N PRO A 36 -4.75 0.95 -9.19
CA PRO A 36 -4.47 2.35 -9.49
C PRO A 36 -4.20 2.55 -10.99
N MET A 37 -4.61 3.69 -11.55
CA MET A 37 -4.56 3.93 -13.01
C MET A 37 -3.13 3.86 -13.59
N ASN A 38 -2.14 4.26 -12.80
CA ASN A 38 -0.73 4.44 -13.17
C ASN A 38 0.20 3.30 -12.72
N TYR A 39 -0.35 2.16 -12.25
CA TYR A 39 0.46 1.04 -11.73
C TYR A 39 1.51 0.51 -12.74
N LYS A 40 1.21 0.54 -14.05
CA LYS A 40 2.14 0.07 -15.10
C LYS A 40 3.39 0.95 -15.18
N THR A 41 3.18 2.26 -15.16
CA THR A 41 4.25 3.26 -15.18
C THR A 41 5.18 3.08 -13.97
N ILE A 42 4.61 2.86 -12.77
CA ILE A 42 5.37 2.60 -11.55
C ILE A 42 6.23 1.33 -11.67
N ILE A 43 5.65 0.24 -12.19
CA ILE A 43 6.37 -1.01 -12.41
C ILE A 43 7.56 -0.80 -13.37
N ASP A 44 7.36 -0.06 -14.46
CA ASP A 44 8.40 0.19 -15.45
C ASP A 44 9.53 1.08 -14.91
N ILE A 45 9.21 2.08 -14.09
CA ILE A 45 10.20 2.92 -13.38
C ILE A 45 11.03 2.05 -12.42
N ASN A 46 10.36 1.29 -11.54
CA ASN A 46 11.03 0.44 -10.53
C ASN A 46 11.93 -0.61 -11.17
N LYS A 47 11.49 -1.25 -12.26
CA LYS A 47 12.27 -2.28 -12.97
C LYS A 47 13.54 -1.75 -13.62
N LYS A 48 13.52 -0.51 -14.09
CA LYS A 48 14.61 0.06 -14.89
C LYS A 48 15.60 0.87 -14.06
N ILE A 49 15.34 1.08 -12.76
CA ILE A 49 16.13 1.95 -11.86
C ILE A 49 16.43 3.29 -12.58
N LEU A 50 15.43 3.83 -13.28
CA LEU A 50 15.64 5.04 -14.06
C LEU A 50 15.74 6.22 -13.09
N PRO A 51 16.67 7.17 -13.32
CA PRO A 51 16.53 8.49 -12.74
C PRO A 51 15.24 9.08 -13.31
N PHE A 52 14.20 9.09 -12.50
CA PHE A 52 12.93 9.72 -12.86
C PHE A 52 13.02 11.18 -12.42
N ASP A 53 12.90 12.10 -13.39
CA ASP A 53 12.95 13.55 -13.17
C ASP A 53 11.81 13.99 -12.23
N ASP A 54 12.10 14.93 -11.33
CA ASP A 54 11.23 15.43 -10.26
C ASP A 54 9.92 16.06 -10.81
N MET A 55 9.89 16.42 -12.09
CA MET A 55 8.76 17.10 -12.74
C MET A 55 7.50 16.24 -12.95
N GLN A 56 7.58 14.90 -12.90
CA GLN A 56 6.41 13.99 -13.05
C GLN A 56 6.00 13.24 -11.77
N MET A 57 6.70 13.49 -10.65
CA MET A 57 6.47 12.81 -9.39
C MET A 57 5.05 13.05 -8.81
N PRO A 58 4.46 14.27 -8.88
CA PRO A 58 3.12 14.52 -8.33
C PRO A 58 2.03 13.69 -8.99
N ASP A 59 2.09 13.49 -10.31
CA ASP A 59 1.07 12.74 -11.06
C ASP A 59 1.19 11.22 -10.87
N LEU A 60 2.38 10.73 -10.53
CA LEU A 60 2.62 9.33 -10.20
C LEU A 60 2.14 8.99 -8.78
N GLU A 61 2.32 9.93 -7.85
CA GLU A 61 1.85 9.83 -6.46
C GLU A 61 0.37 10.24 -6.29
N ALA A 62 -0.20 10.95 -7.26
CA ALA A 62 -1.61 11.30 -7.31
C ALA A 62 -2.47 10.08 -7.68
N GLY A 63 -2.72 9.21 -6.70
CA GLY A 63 -3.65 8.11 -6.87
C GLY A 63 -3.67 7.12 -5.71
N PRO A 64 -4.55 6.11 -5.77
CA PRO A 64 -4.68 5.08 -4.72
C PRO A 64 -3.42 4.20 -4.53
N ASN A 65 -2.31 4.46 -5.23
CA ASN A 65 -1.03 3.81 -4.95
C ASN A 65 -0.52 4.03 -3.51
N SER A 66 -0.96 5.11 -2.85
CA SER A 66 -0.65 5.35 -1.44
C SER A 66 -1.47 4.48 -0.47
N CYS A 67 -2.55 3.83 -0.91
CA CYS A 67 -3.45 3.09 -0.04
C CYS A 67 -3.81 1.73 -0.65
N ALA A 68 -2.97 0.72 -0.42
CA ALA A 68 -3.21 -0.66 -0.89
C ALA A 68 -4.35 -1.38 -0.16
N VAL A 69 -4.69 -0.97 1.07
CA VAL A 69 -5.75 -1.56 1.90
C VAL A 69 -6.45 -0.43 2.65
N SER A 70 -7.76 -0.30 2.50
CA SER A 70 -8.58 0.59 3.33
C SER A 70 -8.86 -0.08 4.68
N LEU A 71 -8.61 0.61 5.79
CA LEU A 71 -8.90 0.12 7.15
C LEU A 71 -10.37 0.28 7.56
N GLY A 72 -11.26 0.66 6.64
CA GLY A 72 -12.69 0.88 6.89
C GLY A 72 -13.61 0.14 5.92
N PRO A 73 -14.86 -0.17 6.31
CA PRO A 73 -15.87 -0.72 5.40
C PRO A 73 -16.22 0.31 4.30
N ARG A 74 -16.65 -0.19 3.13
CA ARG A 74 -17.13 0.65 2.03
C ARG A 74 -18.44 1.34 2.38
#